data_AF-U7QEL9-F1
#
_entry.id   AF-U7QEL9-F1
#
_cell.length_a   1.000
_cell.length_b   1.000
_cell.length_c   1.000
_cell.angle_alpha   90.00
_cell.angle_beta   90.00
_cell.angle_gamma   90.00
#
_symmetry.space_group_name_H-M   'P 1'
#
loop_
_entity.id
_entity.type
_entity.pdbx_description
1 polymer ?
#
loop_
_entity_poly.entity_id
_entity_poly.type
_entity_poly.pdbx_seq_one_letter_code
_entity_poly.pdbx_strand_id
1 'polypeptide(L)'
;MKNFLKLIQQTESNYPVINQQELSHRIRENAVHDLDSLCADFQHMQSVIKSIQRNYEAVLEENKQLKLMLKNLVNNCYCWPGNRCDRCQQILKSLLRENTEERSKAVSDHQEIVEQLRKRQSRVKA
;
A
#
# COMPACT_ATOMS: atom_id res chain seq x y z
N MET A 1 40.16 -50.20 36.55
CA MET A 1 40.27 -48.76 36.22
C MET A 1 40.68 -48.43 34.77
N LYS A 2 40.93 -49.40 33.88
CA LYS A 2 41.24 -49.11 32.45
C LYS A 2 39.99 -48.83 31.58
N ASN A 3 38.81 -49.26 32.03
CA ASN A 3 37.57 -49.13 31.25
C ASN A 3 36.83 -47.81 31.48
N PHE A 4 37.10 -47.11 32.59
CA PHE A 4 36.49 -45.80 32.87
C PHE A 4 37.12 -44.68 32.03
N LEU A 5 38.44 -44.74 31.80
CA LEU A 5 39.15 -43.79 30.93
C LEU A 5 38.74 -43.94 29.45
N LYS A 6 38.31 -45.14 29.05
CA LYS A 6 37.82 -45.42 27.69
C LYS A 6 36.43 -44.84 27.41
N LEU A 7 35.60 -44.66 28.45
CA LEU A 7 34.31 -43.99 28.31
C LEU A 7 34.45 -42.47 28.20
N ILE A 8 35.41 -41.87 28.90
CA ILE A 8 35.65 -40.42 28.85
C ILE A 8 36.17 -39.99 27.47
N GLN A 9 36.97 -40.84 26.82
CA GLN A 9 37.44 -40.62 25.44
C GLN A 9 36.34 -40.76 24.37
N GLN A 10 35.24 -41.45 24.66
CA GLN A 10 34.10 -41.61 23.74
C GLN A 10 33.04 -40.51 23.89
N THR A 11 33.15 -39.69 24.93
CA THR A 11 32.29 -38.51 25.17
C THR A 11 32.90 -37.21 24.65
N GLU A 12 33.90 -37.26 23.77
CA GLU A 12 34.26 -36.12 22.94
C GLU A 12 33.13 -35.85 21.95
N SER A 13 32.11 -35.14 22.43
CA SER A 13 31.43 -34.08 21.72
C SER A 13 31.22 -34.32 20.21
N ASN A 14 30.43 -35.35 19.86
CA ASN A 14 29.76 -35.44 18.56
C ASN A 14 28.62 -34.40 18.48
N TYR A 15 28.94 -33.12 18.66
CA TYR A 15 28.14 -32.08 18.02
C TYR A 15 28.63 -32.04 16.58
N PRO A 16 27.75 -32.06 15.55
CA PRO A 16 28.22 -31.79 14.21
C PRO A 16 28.90 -30.43 14.29
N VAL A 17 30.20 -30.39 14.03
CA VAL A 17 30.92 -29.14 13.79
C VAL A 17 30.28 -28.60 12.52
N ILE A 18 29.20 -27.84 12.69
CA ILE A 18 28.59 -27.12 11.59
C ILE A 18 29.73 -26.27 11.05
N ASN A 19 30.15 -26.54 9.82
CA ASN A 19 31.17 -25.75 9.18
C ASN A 19 30.63 -24.32 9.15
N GLN A 20 31.18 -23.46 10.01
CA GLN A 20 30.68 -22.10 10.22
C GLN A 20 30.65 -21.32 8.90
N GLN A 21 31.53 -21.68 7.96
CA GLN A 21 31.55 -21.14 6.61
C GLN A 21 30.34 -21.61 5.78
N GLU A 22 29.96 -22.88 5.86
CA GLU A 22 28.79 -23.44 5.16
C GLU A 22 27.48 -22.85 5.72
N LEU A 23 27.36 -22.73 7.04
CA LEU A 23 26.21 -22.08 7.66
C LEU A 23 26.11 -20.61 7.26
N SER A 24 27.23 -19.88 7.31
CA SER A 24 27.30 -18.49 6.86
C SER A 24 26.92 -18.33 5.39
N HIS A 25 27.36 -19.25 4.54
CA HIS A 25 27.00 -19.28 3.12
C HIS A 25 25.49 -19.46 2.92
N ARG A 26 24.90 -20.46 3.57
CA ARG A 26 23.45 -20.73 3.49
C ARG A 26 22.61 -19.56 4.00
N ILE A 27 23.03 -18.94 5.11
CA ILE A 27 22.35 -17.74 5.63
C ILE A 27 22.42 -16.60 4.61
N ARG A 28 23.58 -16.40 3.98
CA ARG A 28 23.74 -15.36 2.96
C ARG A 28 22.88 -15.62 1.74
N GLU A 29 22.84 -16.84 1.23
CA GLU A 29 22.00 -17.22 0.09
C GLU A 29 20.52 -17.02 0.39
N ASN A 30 20.06 -17.50 1.55
CA ASN A 30 18.67 -17.29 1.97
C ASN A 30 18.34 -15.80 2.11
N ALA A 31 19.23 -15.01 2.72
CA ALA A 31 19.02 -13.57 2.85
C ALA A 31 18.96 -12.85 1.49
N VAL A 32 19.78 -13.26 0.52
CA VAL A 32 19.71 -12.72 -0.85
C VAL A 32 18.38 -13.09 -1.50
N HIS A 33 17.94 -14.34 -1.37
CA HIS A 33 16.66 -14.79 -1.91
C HIS A 33 15.48 -14.04 -1.29
N ASP A 34 15.48 -13.86 0.03
CA ASP A 34 14.44 -13.11 0.74
C ASP A 34 14.41 -11.64 0.28
N LEU A 35 15.57 -11.02 0.06
CA LEU A 35 15.68 -9.66 -0.46
C LEU A 35 15.16 -9.55 -1.90
N ASP A 36 15.47 -10.51 -2.75
CA ASP A 36 14.97 -10.55 -4.13
C ASP A 36 13.44 -10.73 -4.15
N SER A 37 12.90 -11.62 -3.31
CA SER A 37 11.46 -11.80 -3.14
C SER A 37 10.79 -10.50 -2.68
N LEU A 38 11.38 -9.83 -1.68
CA LEU A 38 10.87 -8.57 -1.17
C LEU A 38 10.90 -7.47 -2.24
N CYS A 39 11.93 -7.44 -3.08
CA CYS A 39 12.00 -6.50 -4.20
C CYS A 39 10.89 -6.76 -5.23
N ALA A 40 10.61 -8.03 -5.55
CA ALA A 40 9.50 -8.39 -6.42
C ALA A 40 8.15 -7.97 -5.82
N ASP A 41 7.95 -8.18 -4.52
CA ASP A 41 6.73 -7.75 -3.81
C ASP A 41 6.55 -6.23 -3.85
N PHE A 42 7.62 -5.46 -3.65
CA PHE A 42 7.56 -3.99 -3.77
C PHE A 42 7.20 -3.53 -5.17
N GLN A 43 7.76 -4.15 -6.21
CA GLN A 43 7.42 -3.85 -7.60
C GLN A 43 5.95 -4.16 -7.89
N HIS A 44 5.46 -5.31 -7.40
CA HIS A 44 4.07 -5.70 -7.54
C HIS A 44 3.13 -4.72 -6.82
N MET A 45 3.41 -4.38 -5.55
CA MET A 45 2.64 -3.38 -4.80
C MET A 45 2.61 -2.03 -5.51
N GLN A 46 3.73 -1.59 -6.07
CA GLN A 46 3.79 -0.34 -6.84
C GLN A 46 2.89 -0.39 -8.08
N SER A 47 2.83 -1.53 -8.76
CA SER A 47 1.93 -1.74 -9.91
C SER A 47 0.46 -1.66 -9.50
N VAL A 48 0.10 -2.33 -8.40
CA VAL A 48 -1.25 -2.31 -7.83
C VAL A 48 -1.66 -0.89 -7.45
N ILE A 49 -0.80 -0.14 -6.76
CA ILE A 49 -1.06 1.26 -6.38
C ILE A 49 -1.33 2.12 -7.63
N LYS A 50 -0.51 2.00 -8.67
CA LYS A 50 -0.72 2.73 -9.94
C LYS A 50 -2.06 2.37 -10.59
N SER A 51 -2.45 1.10 -10.55
CA SER A 51 -3.76 0.67 -11.07
C SER A 51 -4.91 1.28 -10.28
N ILE A 52 -4.83 1.27 -8.95
CA ILE A 52 -5.85 1.87 -8.08
C ILE A 52 -5.97 3.36 -8.36
N GLN A 53 -4.86 4.08 -8.48
CA GLN A 53 -4.84 5.51 -8.79
C GLN A 53 -5.54 5.81 -10.11
N ARG A 54 -5.20 5.08 -11.18
CA ARG A 54 -5.85 5.25 -12.50
C ARG A 54 -7.35 4.97 -12.44
N ASN A 55 -7.76 3.91 -11.75
CA ASN A 55 -9.17 3.56 -11.62
C ASN A 55 -9.92 4.63 -10.82
N TYR A 56 -9.32 5.15 -9.76
CA TYR A 56 -9.90 6.22 -8.96
C TYR A 56 -10.06 7.52 -9.77
N GLU A 57 -9.04 7.90 -10.55
CA GLU A 57 -9.11 9.05 -11.46
C GLU A 57 -10.21 8.89 -12.52
N ALA A 58 -10.35 7.69 -13.09
CA ALA A 58 -11.42 7.38 -14.04
C ALA A 58 -12.81 7.54 -13.41
N VAL A 59 -13.02 6.98 -12.22
CA VAL A 59 -14.29 7.12 -11.47
C VAL A 59 -14.58 8.57 -11.13
N LEU A 60 -13.56 9.36 -10.74
CA LEU A 60 -13.74 10.79 -10.48
C LEU A 60 -14.18 11.55 -11.74
N GLU A 61 -13.59 11.27 -12.89
CA GLU A 61 -13.98 11.90 -14.14
C GLU A 61 -15.39 11.50 -14.56
N GLU A 62 -15.75 10.21 -14.48
CA GLU A 62 -17.12 9.75 -14.73
C GLU A 62 -18.13 10.42 -13.79
N ASN A 63 -17.80 10.53 -12.50
CA ASN A 63 -18.64 11.20 -11.53
C ASN A 63 -18.86 12.68 -11.88
N LYS A 64 -17.82 13.37 -12.32
CA LYS A 64 -17.91 14.76 -12.80
C LYS A 64 -18.78 14.87 -14.05
N GLN A 65 -18.64 13.95 -15.00
CA GLN A 65 -19.46 13.93 -16.21
C GLN A 65 -20.94 13.67 -15.88
N LEU A 66 -21.23 12.72 -14.98
CA LEU A 66 -22.59 12.46 -14.50
C LEU A 66 -23.20 13.68 -13.80
N LYS A 67 -22.42 14.36 -12.95
CA LYS A 67 -22.86 15.61 -12.30
C LYS A 67 -23.18 16.70 -13.31
N LEU A 68 -22.37 16.84 -14.36
CA LEU A 68 -22.62 17.79 -15.45
C LEU A 68 -23.90 17.42 -16.21
N MET A 69 -24.07 16.15 -16.57
CA MET A 69 -25.27 15.66 -17.26
C MET A 69 -26.53 15.92 -16.43
N LEU A 70 -26.50 15.63 -15.13
CA LEU A 70 -27.60 15.89 -14.21
C LEU A 70 -27.93 17.39 -14.13
N LYS A 71 -26.92 18.27 -14.06
CA LYS A 71 -27.12 19.73 -14.12
C LYS A 71 -27.78 20.15 -15.44
N ASN A 72 -27.33 19.60 -16.57
CA ASN A 72 -27.89 19.90 -17.88
C ASN A 72 -29.36 19.44 -18.00
N LEU A 73 -29.71 18.26 -17.48
CA LEU A 73 -31.09 17.79 -17.43
C LEU A 73 -31.99 18.74 -16.64
N VAL A 74 -31.49 19.26 -15.53
CA VAL A 74 -32.21 20.24 -14.70
C VAL A 74 -32.36 21.57 -15.44
N ASN A 75 -31.34 22.03 -16.16
CA ASN A 75 -31.37 23.29 -16.92
C ASN A 75 -32.28 23.22 -18.15
N ASN A 76 -32.36 22.05 -18.78
CA ASN A 76 -33.23 21.81 -19.93
C ASN A 76 -34.67 21.47 -19.51
N CYS A 77 -34.95 21.39 -18.21
CA CYS A 77 -36.30 21.27 -17.71
C CYS A 77 -36.97 22.64 -17.74
N TYR A 78 -38.22 22.72 -18.20
CA TYR A 78 -39.03 23.95 -18.20
C TYR A 78 -39.43 24.45 -16.80
N CYS A 79 -38.89 23.84 -15.74
CA CYS A 79 -39.11 24.25 -14.36
C CYS A 79 -38.13 25.36 -13.96
N TRP A 80 -38.55 26.32 -13.14
CA TRP A 80 -37.73 27.46 -12.73
C TRP A 80 -37.37 27.40 -11.23
N PRO A 81 -36.35 28.15 -10.78
CA PRO A 81 -36.07 28.29 -9.36
C PRO A 81 -37.32 28.77 -8.59
N GLY A 82 -37.74 28.01 -7.57
CA GLY A 82 -38.98 28.26 -6.82
C GLY A 82 -40.20 27.45 -7.28
N ASN A 83 -40.17 26.86 -8.48
CA ASN A 83 -41.18 25.90 -8.96
C ASN A 83 -40.51 24.73 -9.70
N ARG A 84 -39.58 24.05 -9.02
CA ARG A 84 -38.90 22.88 -9.59
C ARG A 84 -39.76 21.64 -9.40
N CYS A 85 -39.86 20.82 -10.44
CA CYS A 85 -40.53 19.52 -10.35
C CYS A 85 -39.77 18.57 -9.42
N ASP A 86 -40.45 17.54 -8.91
CA ASP A 86 -39.90 16.59 -7.94
C ASP A 86 -38.59 15.95 -8.41
N ARG A 87 -38.49 15.61 -9.70
CA ARG A 87 -37.27 15.05 -10.31
C ARG A 87 -36.10 16.03 -10.23
N CYS A 88 -36.31 17.29 -10.60
CA CYS A 88 -35.25 18.30 -10.52
C CYS A 88 -34.84 18.59 -9.07
N GLN A 89 -35.79 18.59 -8.14
CA GLN A 89 -35.48 18.73 -6.71
C GLN A 89 -34.63 17.56 -6.18
N GLN A 90 -34.97 16.33 -6.54
CA GLN A 90 -34.20 15.14 -6.16
C GLN A 90 -32.78 15.19 -6.72
N ILE A 91 -32.63 15.53 -8.00
CA ILE A 91 -31.33 15.66 -8.65
C ILE A 91 -30.47 16.71 -7.92
N LEU A 92 -31.03 17.89 -7.63
CA LEU A 92 -30.30 18.95 -6.93
C LEU A 92 -29.91 18.55 -5.51
N LYS A 93 -30.79 17.86 -4.78
CA LYS A 93 -30.45 17.32 -3.44
C LYS A 93 -29.26 16.36 -3.51
N SER A 94 -29.24 15.47 -4.50
CA SER A 94 -28.11 14.54 -4.71
C SER A 94 -26.81 15.26 -5.08
N LEU A 95 -26.88 16.32 -5.89
CA LEU A 95 -25.71 17.12 -6.27
C LEU A 95 -25.17 17.96 -5.09
N LEU A 96 -26.02 18.42 -4.19
CA LEU A 96 -25.65 19.29 -3.05
C LEU A 96 -25.08 18.53 -1.85
N ARG A 97 -25.07 17.20 -1.85
CA ARG A 97 -24.60 16.38 -0.72
C ARG A 97 -23.07 16.44 -0.50
N GLU A 98 -22.35 17.25 -1.26
CA GLU A 98 -20.89 17.26 -1.44
C GLU A 98 -20.01 17.69 -0.25
N ASN A 99 -20.48 17.87 0.97
CA ASN A 99 -19.62 18.36 2.08
C ASN A 99 -19.42 17.40 3.27
N THR A 100 -19.73 16.10 3.15
CA THR A 100 -19.57 15.16 4.28
C THR A 100 -18.70 13.94 4.01
N GLU A 101 -18.11 13.82 2.83
CA GLU A 101 -17.01 12.86 2.64
C GLU A 101 -15.73 13.56 3.06
N GLU A 102 -15.37 13.39 4.34
CA GLU A 102 -14.07 13.73 4.88
C GLU A 102 -12.99 13.32 3.87
N ARG A 103 -12.22 14.30 3.42
CA ARG A 103 -10.98 14.10 2.69
C ARG A 103 -10.21 13.02 3.45
N SER A 104 -10.17 11.79 2.92
CA SER A 104 -9.61 10.64 3.61
C SER A 104 -8.21 11.00 4.09
N LYS A 105 -8.06 11.14 5.41
CA LYS A 105 -6.84 11.54 6.12
C LYS A 105 -5.63 10.68 5.70
N ALA A 106 -5.90 9.46 5.25
CA ALA A 106 -4.93 8.48 4.79
C ALA A 106 -4.03 8.94 3.63
N VAL A 107 -4.51 9.79 2.71
CA VAL A 107 -3.67 10.28 1.60
C VAL A 107 -2.65 11.33 2.09
N SER A 108 -3.01 12.11 3.10
CA SER A 108 -2.11 13.09 3.74
C SER A 108 -1.00 12.38 4.53
N ASP A 109 -1.35 11.32 5.26
CA ASP A 109 -0.41 10.58 6.11
C ASP A 109 0.66 9.85 5.27
N HIS A 110 0.31 9.33 4.09
CA HIS A 110 1.28 8.70 3.19
C HIS A 110 2.31 9.67 2.61
N GLN A 111 1.90 10.88 2.22
CA GLN A 111 2.84 11.90 1.76
C GLN A 111 3.79 12.32 2.87
N GLU A 112 3.30 12.45 4.11
CA GLU A 112 4.12 12.79 5.26
C GLU A 112 5.17 11.71 5.58
N ILE A 113 4.78 10.42 5.54
CA ILE A 113 5.70 9.29 5.74
C ILE A 113 6.79 9.26 4.67
N VAL A 114 6.42 9.46 3.39
CA VAL A 114 7.40 9.50 2.27
C VAL A 114 8.38 10.67 2.43
N GLU A 115 7.89 11.84 2.85
CA GLU A 115 8.72 13.02 3.09
C GLU A 115 9.70 12.80 4.27
N GLN A 116 9.25 12.14 5.33
CA GLN A 116 10.10 11.78 6.48
C GLN A 116 11.18 10.76 6.09
N LEU A 117 10.86 9.77 5.27
CA LEU A 117 11.82 8.77 4.78
C LEU A 117 12.90 9.41 3.89
N ARG A 118 12.53 10.35 3.01
CA ARG A 118 13.50 11.13 2.21
C ARG A 118 14.44 11.95 3.09
N LYS A 119 13.92 12.63 4.11
CA LYS A 119 14.74 13.40 5.08
C LYS A 119 15.68 12.52 5.89
N ARG A 120 15.31 11.28 6.21
CA ARG A 120 16.20 10.34 6.89
C ARG A 120 17.32 9.85 5.97
N GLN A 121 17.02 9.55 4.71
CA GLN A 121 18.03 9.13 3.73
C GLN A 121 19.07 10.22 3.43
N SER A 122 18.68 11.50 3.40
CA SER A 122 19.64 12.59 3.18
C SER A 122 20.58 12.83 4.37
N ARG A 123 20.17 12.51 5.60
CA ARG A 123 21.00 12.59 6.80
C ARG A 123 22.02 11.47 6.95
N VAL A 124 21.80 10.32 6.30
CA VAL A 124 22.73 9.18 6.33
C VAL A 124 23.85 9.35 5.29
N LYS A 125 23.69 10.27 4.34
CA LYS A 125 24.68 10.57 3.29
C LYS A 125 25.59 11.78 3.60
N ALA A 126 25.41 12.42 4.75
CA ALA A 126 26.22 13.54 5.24
C ALA A 126 27.08 13.07 6.42
#